data_AF-A0A5P0YPH7-F1
#
_entry.id   AF-A0A5P0YPH7-F1
#
_cell.length_a   1.000
_cell.length_b   1.000
_cell.length_c   1.000
_cell.angle_alpha   90.00
_cell.angle_beta   90.00
_cell.angle_gamma   90.00
#
_symmetry.space_group_name_H-M   'P 1'
#
loop_
_entity.id
_entity.type
_entity.pdbx_description
1 polymer ?
#
loop_
_entity_poly.entity_id
_entity_poly.type
_entity_poly.pdbx_seq_one_letter_code
_entity_poly.pdbx_strand_id
1 'polypeptide(L)'
;MIPSLRSVESHRGGVSVARGTAPFDGEALRTLRLTTSVDGRRLSAEALARLVGTSKARILAYEQGHSVPEPSRIKQLAGVFQVPSAVLTPAEYTHPSLRELRVQAGLTIAKTASLLGMSRKTFGHLENHARQPRHDDGTLQVRLAYLLGVSPSVIRQALYGHPQAERRRARLADYLLGLFKEIDRGRIAVVDPDDPSLLSTADLLHRPASVAARLVNHEISGYRQLMKERDLAKVELEYAPSGRSAHVRDRVVRKYEERIALAAVHSAQTLCGFLMEAMPARQWRMLVAVANAGAGGLPVKRQLEPSETVETLASLAFLAHVEMTQRAEPQAVTYHLTPRGMRVVRKQWRLYECLYPSVRTPTFYRYDPDLPNSRAGNTLALFTAPDRFPPSEQ
;
A
#
# COMPACT_ATOMS: atom_id res chain seq x y z
N MET A 1 2.78 -33.91 -12.21
CA MET A 1 2.05 -34.57 -11.11
C MET A 1 2.43 -33.86 -9.82
N ILE A 2 1.58 -32.97 -9.32
CA ILE A 2 1.82 -32.16 -8.11
C ILE A 2 0.93 -32.75 -7.01
N PRO A 3 1.46 -33.08 -5.82
CA PRO A 3 0.65 -33.71 -4.78
C PRO A 3 -0.30 -32.69 -4.14
N SER A 4 -1.52 -33.17 -3.93
CA SER A 4 -2.65 -32.50 -3.30
C SER A 4 -2.36 -32.20 -1.82
N LEU A 5 -2.34 -30.91 -1.47
CA LEU A 5 -2.36 -30.44 -0.10
C LEU A 5 -3.81 -30.49 0.40
N ARG A 6 -4.14 -31.55 1.15
CA ARG A 6 -5.38 -31.62 1.94
C ARG A 6 -5.33 -30.57 3.05
N SER A 7 -6.16 -29.55 2.91
CA SER A 7 -6.50 -28.61 3.97
C SER A 7 -7.14 -29.35 5.15
N VAL A 8 -6.57 -29.18 6.34
CA VAL A 8 -7.21 -29.50 7.61
C VAL A 8 -8.29 -28.43 7.84
N GLU A 9 -9.55 -28.78 7.57
CA GLU A 9 -10.71 -27.97 7.92
C GLU A 9 -10.87 -27.96 9.44
N SER A 10 -10.47 -26.86 10.09
CA SER A 10 -10.89 -26.61 11.48
C SER A 10 -12.33 -26.11 11.46
N HIS A 11 -13.24 -26.98 11.87
CA HIS A 11 -14.61 -26.63 12.20
C HIS A 11 -14.62 -25.72 13.45
N ARG A 12 -14.64 -24.40 13.25
CA ARG A 12 -15.15 -23.46 14.26
C ARG A 12 -16.44 -22.86 13.74
N GLY A 13 -17.53 -23.16 14.43
CA GLY A 13 -18.88 -22.67 14.12
C GLY A 13 -18.89 -21.15 14.05
N GLY A 14 -19.31 -20.64 12.89
CA GLY A 14 -19.51 -19.22 12.66
C GLY A 14 -20.66 -18.71 13.52
N VAL A 15 -20.34 -18.08 14.65
CA VAL A 15 -21.28 -17.21 15.36
C VAL A 15 -21.55 -16.03 14.42
N SER A 16 -22.82 -15.87 14.02
CA SER A 16 -23.29 -14.73 13.26
C SER A 16 -23.00 -13.43 14.04
N VAL A 17 -21.89 -12.78 13.71
CA VAL A 17 -21.47 -11.52 14.33
C VAL A 17 -22.42 -10.41 13.85
N ALA A 18 -23.26 -9.92 14.75
CA ALA A 18 -24.03 -8.70 14.52
C ALA A 18 -23.07 -7.58 14.06
N ARG A 19 -23.44 -6.83 13.01
CA ARG A 19 -22.62 -5.74 12.45
C ARG A 19 -22.18 -4.79 13.57
N GLY A 20 -20.88 -4.78 13.87
CA GLY A 20 -20.25 -3.79 14.76
C GLY A 20 -19.67 -4.33 16.07
N THR A 21 -19.91 -5.58 16.47
CA THR A 21 -19.31 -6.15 17.70
C THR A 21 -17.90 -6.68 17.42
N ALA A 22 -16.91 -6.31 18.22
CA ALA A 22 -15.54 -6.79 18.07
C ALA A 22 -15.44 -8.30 18.32
N PRO A 23 -14.59 -9.07 17.60
CA PRO A 23 -14.32 -10.44 18.01
C PRO A 23 -13.74 -10.44 19.44
N PHE A 24 -14.32 -11.24 20.35
CA PHE A 24 -13.94 -11.29 21.75
C PHE A 24 -13.96 -12.74 22.24
N ASP A 25 -12.90 -13.14 22.94
CA ASP A 25 -12.75 -14.47 23.51
C ASP A 25 -13.11 -14.47 25.01
N GLY A 26 -14.34 -14.89 25.30
CA GLY A 26 -14.85 -15.00 26.67
C GLY A 26 -14.14 -16.07 27.50
N GLU A 27 -13.69 -17.15 26.86
CA GLU A 27 -12.95 -18.23 27.52
C GLU A 27 -11.55 -17.77 27.92
N ALA A 28 -10.88 -16.99 27.07
CA ALA A 28 -9.62 -16.36 27.40
C ALA A 28 -9.76 -15.42 28.60
N LEU A 29 -10.84 -14.60 28.65
CA LEU A 29 -11.12 -13.75 29.82
C LEU A 29 -11.32 -14.59 31.09
N ARG A 30 -12.12 -15.65 31.01
CA ARG A 30 -12.38 -16.56 32.14
C ARG A 30 -11.08 -17.19 32.62
N THR A 31 -10.25 -17.66 31.70
CA THR A 31 -8.95 -18.26 31.99
C THR A 31 -8.05 -17.27 32.70
N LEU A 32 -7.82 -16.08 32.13
CA LEU A 32 -7.04 -15.02 32.77
C LEU A 32 -7.52 -14.70 34.17
N ARG A 33 -8.84 -14.58 34.37
CA ARG A 33 -9.41 -14.31 35.69
C ARG A 33 -9.12 -15.41 36.71
N LEU A 34 -9.13 -16.67 36.29
CA LEU A 34 -8.93 -17.83 37.16
C LEU A 34 -7.45 -18.19 37.38
N THR A 35 -6.56 -17.82 36.46
CA THR A 35 -5.14 -18.20 36.52
C THR A 35 -4.22 -17.06 36.93
N THR A 36 -4.51 -15.83 36.52
CA THR A 36 -3.64 -14.67 36.73
C THR A 36 -3.93 -14.03 38.08
N SER A 37 -2.85 -13.76 38.83
CA SER A 37 -2.91 -13.07 40.11
C SER A 37 -2.79 -11.56 39.89
N VAL A 38 -3.72 -10.78 40.43
CA VAL A 38 -3.70 -9.31 40.45
C VAL A 38 -3.59 -8.90 41.91
N ASP A 39 -2.57 -8.11 42.26
CA ASP A 39 -2.26 -7.73 43.65
C ASP A 39 -2.11 -8.93 44.61
N GLY A 40 -1.55 -10.02 44.11
CA GLY A 40 -1.29 -11.25 44.89
C GLY A 40 -2.52 -12.15 45.09
N ARG A 41 -3.68 -11.85 44.46
CA ARG A 41 -4.88 -12.69 44.55
C ARG A 41 -5.52 -12.93 43.17
N ARG A 42 -6.17 -14.08 43.02
CA ARG A 42 -7.05 -14.35 41.86
C ARG A 42 -8.35 -13.57 41.99
N LEU A 43 -8.84 -13.00 40.89
CA LEU A 43 -10.02 -12.15 40.92
C LEU A 43 -11.32 -12.98 40.82
N SER A 44 -12.29 -12.67 41.68
CA SER A 44 -13.67 -13.11 41.45
C SER A 44 -14.30 -12.29 40.32
N ALA A 45 -15.37 -12.79 39.69
CA ALA A 45 -16.10 -12.04 38.67
C ALA A 45 -16.64 -10.70 39.20
N GLU A 46 -16.97 -10.64 40.50
CA GLU A 46 -17.40 -9.42 41.18
C GLU A 46 -16.26 -8.44 41.42
N ALA A 47 -15.08 -8.93 41.84
CA ALA A 47 -13.90 -8.09 41.99
C ALA A 47 -13.48 -7.48 40.65
N LEU A 48 -13.43 -8.28 39.58
CA LEU A 48 -13.16 -7.79 38.23
C LEU A 48 -14.20 -6.75 37.80
N ALA A 49 -15.48 -7.03 38.04
CA ALA A 49 -16.57 -6.11 37.69
C ALA A 49 -16.40 -4.74 38.36
N ARG A 50 -16.00 -4.69 39.64
CA ARG A 50 -15.69 -3.45 40.36
C ARG A 50 -14.51 -2.70 39.73
N LEU A 51 -13.42 -3.40 39.42
CA LEU A 51 -12.21 -2.80 38.84
C LEU A 51 -12.47 -2.12 37.49
N VAL A 52 -13.30 -2.73 36.63
CA VAL A 52 -13.63 -2.14 35.33
C VAL A 52 -14.87 -1.24 35.36
N GLY A 53 -15.61 -1.16 36.47
CA GLY A 53 -16.87 -0.40 36.56
C GLY A 53 -17.99 -1.03 35.71
N THR A 54 -18.40 -2.25 36.04
CA THR A 54 -19.56 -2.96 35.46
C THR A 54 -20.21 -3.88 36.50
N SER A 55 -21.28 -4.60 36.13
CA SER A 55 -21.90 -5.61 36.99
C SER A 55 -21.26 -7.00 36.85
N LYS A 56 -21.30 -7.79 37.92
CA LYS A 56 -20.88 -9.21 37.94
C LYS A 56 -21.57 -10.01 36.84
N ALA A 57 -22.89 -9.83 36.68
CA ALA A 57 -23.67 -10.51 35.66
C ALA A 57 -23.15 -10.23 34.24
N ARG A 58 -22.69 -9.00 33.97
CA ARG A 58 -22.14 -8.62 32.67
C ARG A 58 -20.76 -9.24 32.41
N ILE A 59 -19.91 -9.36 33.42
CA ILE A 59 -18.65 -10.11 33.30
C ILE A 59 -18.93 -11.58 32.97
N LEU A 60 -19.85 -12.22 33.69
CA LEU A 60 -20.22 -13.61 33.42
C LEU A 60 -20.82 -13.79 32.02
N ALA A 61 -21.63 -12.82 31.57
CA ALA A 61 -22.18 -12.82 30.21
C ALA A 61 -21.08 -12.70 29.14
N TYR A 62 -20.01 -11.93 29.39
CA TYR A 62 -18.84 -11.88 28.51
C TYR A 62 -18.09 -13.22 28.49
N GLU A 63 -17.83 -13.81 29.66
CA GLU A 63 -17.12 -15.08 29.78
C GLU A 63 -17.87 -16.25 29.13
N GLN A 64 -19.20 -16.21 29.14
CA GLN A 64 -20.06 -17.23 28.53
C GLN A 64 -20.35 -16.96 27.05
N GLY A 65 -19.88 -15.84 26.49
CA GLY A 65 -20.17 -15.45 25.10
C GLY A 65 -21.60 -14.96 24.85
N HIS A 66 -22.41 -14.76 25.89
CA HIS A 66 -23.77 -14.20 25.77
C HIS A 66 -23.79 -12.72 25.40
N SER A 67 -22.69 -12.00 25.62
CA SER A 67 -22.54 -10.59 25.26
C SER A 67 -21.11 -10.29 24.82
N VAL A 68 -20.95 -9.29 23.96
CA VAL A 68 -19.63 -8.83 23.49
C VAL A 68 -19.34 -7.45 24.08
N PRO A 69 -18.20 -7.25 24.76
CA PRO A 69 -17.80 -5.95 25.26
C PRO A 69 -17.44 -4.97 24.14
N GLU A 70 -17.69 -3.68 24.37
CA GLU A 70 -17.19 -2.60 23.52
C GLU A 70 -15.65 -2.59 23.49
N PRO A 71 -14.99 -2.09 22.42
CA PRO A 71 -13.53 -2.05 22.32
C PRO A 71 -12.82 -1.40 23.53
N SER A 72 -13.35 -0.28 24.03
CA SER A 72 -12.80 0.39 25.21
C SER A 72 -12.87 -0.49 26.46
N ARG A 73 -13.94 -1.30 26.57
CA ARG A 73 -14.12 -2.27 27.65
C ARG A 73 -13.15 -3.44 27.53
N ILE A 74 -12.87 -3.93 26.32
CA ILE A 74 -11.85 -4.97 26.08
C ILE A 74 -10.48 -4.47 26.57
N LYS A 75 -10.10 -3.23 26.23
CA LYS A 75 -8.85 -2.62 26.68
C LYS A 75 -8.77 -2.50 28.20
N GLN A 76 -9.87 -2.10 28.86
CA GLN A 76 -9.94 -2.06 30.33
C GLN A 76 -9.76 -3.44 30.95
N LEU A 77 -10.44 -4.46 30.44
CA LEU A 77 -10.32 -5.84 30.92
C LEU A 77 -8.89 -6.35 30.78
N ALA A 78 -8.25 -6.13 29.63
CA ALA A 78 -6.86 -6.51 29.40
C ALA A 78 -5.89 -5.76 30.33
N GLY A 79 -6.14 -4.47 30.57
CA GLY A 79 -5.35 -3.63 31.47
C GLY A 79 -5.35 -4.11 32.92
N VAL A 80 -6.46 -4.65 33.42
CA VAL A 80 -6.53 -5.25 34.77
C VAL A 80 -5.54 -6.40 34.94
N PHE A 81 -5.34 -7.20 33.90
CA PHE A 81 -4.43 -8.34 33.91
C PHE A 81 -3.03 -8.00 33.38
N GLN A 82 -2.77 -6.73 33.01
CA GLN A 82 -1.52 -6.28 32.39
C GLN A 82 -1.13 -7.08 31.13
N VAL A 83 -2.12 -7.60 30.40
CA VAL A 83 -1.91 -8.34 29.14
C VAL A 83 -2.26 -7.47 27.93
N PRO A 84 -1.66 -7.72 26.75
CA PRO A 84 -2.12 -7.09 25.52
C PRO A 84 -3.58 -7.41 25.23
N SER A 85 -4.36 -6.44 24.74
CA SER A 85 -5.76 -6.68 24.34
C SER A 85 -5.92 -7.76 23.27
N ALA A 86 -4.85 -8.03 22.50
CA ALA A 86 -4.77 -9.12 21.53
C ALA A 86 -5.05 -10.51 22.15
N VAL A 87 -4.80 -10.70 23.45
CA VAL A 87 -5.07 -11.97 24.15
C VAL A 87 -6.57 -12.23 24.30
N LEU A 88 -7.38 -11.17 24.36
CA LEU A 88 -8.84 -11.24 24.49
C LEU A 88 -9.58 -11.14 23.16
N THR A 89 -8.85 -10.99 22.05
CA THR A 89 -9.43 -10.85 20.70
C THR A 89 -8.83 -11.96 19.84
N PRO A 90 -9.61 -12.96 19.40
CA PRO A 90 -9.07 -14.01 18.56
C PRO A 90 -8.57 -13.40 17.24
N ALA A 91 -7.33 -13.71 16.87
CA ALA A 91 -6.76 -13.29 15.60
C ALA A 91 -7.33 -14.17 14.47
N GLU A 92 -7.95 -13.54 13.47
CA GLU A 92 -8.51 -14.25 12.31
C GLU A 92 -7.44 -14.58 11.25
N TYR A 93 -6.33 -13.83 11.23
CA TYR A 93 -5.33 -13.88 10.16
C TYR A 93 -3.90 -13.85 10.70
N THR A 94 -2.94 -14.26 9.85
CA THR A 94 -1.49 -14.17 10.13
C THR A 94 -1.03 -12.74 10.46
N HIS A 95 -1.74 -11.74 9.93
CA HIS A 95 -1.51 -10.33 10.24
C HIS A 95 -2.81 -9.68 10.74
N PRO A 96 -2.73 -8.82 11.76
CA PRO A 96 -3.92 -8.18 12.29
C PRO A 96 -4.52 -7.23 11.26
N SER A 97 -5.82 -7.38 11.02
CA SER A 97 -6.67 -6.47 10.25
C SER A 97 -6.75 -5.09 10.92
N LEU A 98 -7.13 -4.06 10.17
CA LEU A 98 -7.36 -2.72 10.74
C LEU A 98 -8.41 -2.72 11.86
N ARG A 99 -9.43 -3.58 11.73
CA ARG A 99 -10.46 -3.77 12.75
C ARG A 99 -9.86 -4.30 14.05
N GLU A 100 -9.03 -5.34 13.99
CA GLU A 100 -8.37 -5.92 15.17
C GLU A 100 -7.44 -4.89 15.81
N LEU A 101 -6.62 -4.19 15.02
CA LEU A 101 -5.73 -3.12 15.51
C LEU A 101 -6.53 -2.01 16.22
N ARG A 102 -7.66 -1.60 15.64
CA ARG A 102 -8.55 -0.61 16.26
C ARG A 102 -9.14 -1.11 17.58
N VAL A 103 -9.58 -2.36 17.63
CA VAL A 103 -10.15 -2.97 18.84
C VAL A 103 -9.08 -3.06 19.93
N GLN A 104 -7.87 -3.47 19.59
CA GLN A 104 -6.73 -3.52 20.51
C GLN A 104 -6.37 -2.13 21.05
N ALA A 105 -6.50 -1.08 20.22
CA ALA A 105 -6.34 0.30 20.65
C ALA A 105 -7.47 0.78 21.59
N GLY A 106 -8.58 0.02 21.69
CA GLY A 106 -9.76 0.32 22.51
C GLY A 106 -10.71 1.33 21.86
N LEU A 107 -10.67 1.46 20.52
CA LEU A 107 -11.40 2.49 19.80
C LEU A 107 -12.63 1.93 19.07
N THR A 108 -13.73 2.67 19.10
CA THR A 108 -14.90 2.39 18.25
C THR A 108 -14.71 2.99 16.86
N ILE A 109 -15.42 2.48 15.85
CA ILE A 109 -15.43 3.05 14.48
C ILE A 109 -15.74 4.55 14.52
N ALA A 110 -16.73 4.96 15.32
CA ALA A 110 -17.12 6.37 15.45
C ALA A 110 -15.99 7.23 16.03
N LYS A 111 -15.32 6.76 17.09
CA LYS A 111 -14.21 7.50 17.71
C LYS A 111 -13.01 7.58 16.77
N THR A 112 -12.65 6.48 16.10
CA THR A 112 -11.55 6.45 15.14
C THR A 112 -11.80 7.39 13.96
N ALA A 113 -12.98 7.35 13.35
CA ALA A 113 -13.34 8.23 12.26
C ALA A 113 -13.28 9.72 12.68
N SER A 114 -13.79 10.04 13.87
CA SER A 114 -13.73 11.39 14.45
C SER A 114 -12.28 11.87 14.66
N LEU A 115 -11.41 11.05 15.24
CA LEU A 115 -10.00 11.38 15.47
C LEU A 115 -9.21 11.52 14.16
N LEU A 116 -9.62 10.80 13.12
CA LEU A 116 -9.03 10.92 11.78
C LEU A 116 -9.66 12.06 10.94
N GLY A 117 -10.66 12.77 11.45
CA GLY A 117 -11.34 13.83 10.70
C GLY A 117 -12.04 13.32 9.44
N MET A 118 -12.59 12.10 9.47
CA MET A 118 -13.32 11.52 8.34
C MET A 118 -14.69 10.95 8.76
N SER A 119 -15.55 10.68 7.77
CA SER A 119 -16.86 10.10 8.05
C SER A 119 -16.76 8.64 8.52
N ARG A 120 -17.72 8.20 9.35
CA ARG A 120 -17.85 6.78 9.76
C ARG A 120 -17.93 5.83 8.56
N LYS A 121 -18.62 6.25 7.50
CA LYS A 121 -18.76 5.48 6.26
C LYS A 121 -17.42 5.31 5.56
N THR A 122 -16.64 6.39 5.44
CA THR A 122 -15.31 6.39 4.83
C THR A 122 -14.37 5.43 5.58
N PHE A 123 -14.30 5.55 6.90
CA PHE A 123 -13.49 4.67 7.72
C PHE A 123 -13.99 3.21 7.66
N GLY A 124 -15.30 2.99 7.65
CA GLY A 124 -15.89 1.66 7.46
C GLY A 124 -15.52 1.03 6.11
N HIS A 125 -15.45 1.81 5.02
CA HIS A 125 -14.96 1.31 3.73
C HIS A 125 -13.47 0.96 3.78
N LEU A 126 -12.67 1.70 4.55
CA LEU A 126 -11.27 1.38 4.77
C LEU A 126 -11.11 0.05 5.51
N GLU A 127 -11.85 -0.16 6.60
CA GLU A 127 -11.78 -1.42 7.37
C GLU A 127 -12.32 -2.62 6.59
N ASN A 128 -13.47 -2.49 5.91
CA ASN A 128 -14.16 -3.62 5.31
C ASN A 128 -13.68 -3.95 3.89
N HIS A 129 -13.07 -2.98 3.21
CA HIS A 129 -12.67 -3.14 1.81
C HIS A 129 -11.21 -2.74 1.55
N ALA A 130 -10.44 -2.27 2.54
CA ALA A 130 -9.10 -1.72 2.33
C ALA A 130 -9.09 -0.67 1.20
N ARG A 131 -10.13 0.17 1.10
CA ARG A 131 -10.21 1.27 0.13
C ARG A 131 -9.84 2.56 0.84
N GLN A 132 -8.79 3.22 0.38
CA GLN A 132 -8.43 4.54 0.87
C GLN A 132 -9.43 5.60 0.37
N PRO A 133 -9.59 6.71 1.11
CA PRO A 133 -10.34 7.86 0.64
C PRO A 133 -9.79 8.34 -0.71
N ARG A 134 -10.68 8.76 -1.61
CA ARG A 134 -10.28 9.28 -2.94
C ARG A 134 -9.38 10.52 -2.84
N HIS A 135 -9.61 11.34 -1.81
CA HIS A 135 -8.89 12.58 -1.53
C HIS A 135 -8.05 12.42 -0.26
N ASP A 136 -7.17 11.42 -0.25
CA ASP A 136 -6.18 11.30 0.81
C ASP A 136 -5.04 12.29 0.61
N ASP A 137 -4.53 12.85 1.71
CA ASP A 137 -3.36 13.72 1.72
C ASP A 137 -2.03 12.93 1.77
N GLY A 138 -2.09 11.61 1.63
CA GLY A 138 -0.94 10.71 1.72
C GLY A 138 -0.49 10.41 3.16
N THR A 139 -1.16 10.99 4.17
CA THR A 139 -0.76 10.83 5.58
C THR A 139 -1.60 9.81 6.34
N LEU A 140 -2.71 9.34 5.77
CA LEU A 140 -3.67 8.48 6.46
C LEU A 140 -3.01 7.28 7.12
N GLN A 141 -2.09 6.59 6.44
CA GLN A 141 -1.43 5.42 7.02
C GLN A 141 -0.60 5.77 8.26
N VAL A 142 0.05 6.94 8.28
CA VAL A 142 0.84 7.36 9.43
C VAL A 142 -0.07 7.86 10.56
N ARG A 143 -1.14 8.59 10.23
CA ARG A 143 -2.15 9.01 11.20
C ARG A 143 -2.83 7.80 11.86
N LEU A 144 -3.10 6.75 11.08
CA LEU A 144 -3.59 5.46 11.60
C LEU A 144 -2.55 4.78 12.50
N ALA A 145 -1.30 4.71 12.06
CA ALA A 145 -0.21 4.12 12.84
C ALA A 145 -0.09 4.79 14.22
N TYR A 146 -0.04 6.12 14.23
CA TYR A 146 -0.01 6.93 15.45
C TYR A 146 -1.25 6.70 16.33
N LEU A 147 -2.45 6.78 15.74
CA LEU A 147 -3.70 6.62 16.47
C LEU A 147 -3.86 5.21 17.09
N LEU A 148 -3.38 4.18 16.40
CA LEU A 148 -3.51 2.79 16.82
C LEU A 148 -2.30 2.31 17.65
N GLY A 149 -1.28 3.15 17.83
CA GLY A 149 -0.08 2.81 18.59
C GLY A 149 0.77 1.71 17.93
N VAL A 150 0.79 1.65 16.59
CA VAL A 150 1.55 0.66 15.82
C VAL A 150 2.45 1.34 14.80
N SER A 151 3.38 0.59 14.20
CA SER A 151 4.22 1.13 13.15
C SER A 151 3.46 1.27 11.81
N PRO A 152 3.85 2.19 10.91
CA PRO A 152 3.24 2.31 9.58
C PRO A 152 3.35 1.04 8.74
N SER A 153 4.36 0.19 8.97
CA SER A 153 4.47 -1.09 8.26
C SER A 153 3.37 -2.08 8.63
N VAL A 154 2.90 -2.08 9.89
CA VAL A 154 1.76 -2.90 10.32
C VAL A 154 0.48 -2.45 9.63
N ILE A 155 0.25 -1.14 9.50
CA ILE A 155 -0.90 -0.59 8.76
C ILE A 155 -0.86 -0.98 7.29
N ARG A 156 0.32 -0.86 6.64
CA ARG A 156 0.51 -1.32 5.26
C ARG A 156 0.22 -2.80 5.11
N GLN A 157 0.74 -3.63 6.00
CA GLN A 157 0.51 -5.07 5.94
C GLN A 157 -0.97 -5.41 6.14
N ALA A 158 -1.66 -4.73 7.06
CA ALA A 158 -3.09 -4.91 7.29
C ALA A 158 -3.93 -4.53 6.06
N LEU A 159 -3.59 -3.43 5.39
CA LEU A 159 -4.26 -3.00 4.16
C LEU A 159 -3.92 -3.90 2.96
N TYR A 160 -2.66 -4.31 2.85
CA TYR A 160 -2.19 -5.15 1.76
C TYR A 160 -2.76 -6.57 1.86
N GLY A 161 -2.66 -7.21 3.02
CA GLY A 161 -3.17 -8.57 3.28
C GLY A 161 -4.69 -8.66 3.48
N HIS A 162 -5.42 -7.55 3.34
CA HIS A 162 -6.87 -7.58 3.47
C HIS A 162 -7.51 -8.45 2.38
N PRO A 163 -8.47 -9.35 2.66
CA PRO A 163 -9.05 -10.26 1.68
C PRO A 163 -9.65 -9.57 0.45
N GLN A 164 -10.28 -8.41 0.63
CA GLN A 164 -10.79 -7.60 -0.49
C GLN A 164 -9.68 -6.96 -1.34
N ALA A 165 -8.52 -6.64 -0.75
CA ALA A 165 -7.37 -6.15 -1.51
C ALA A 165 -6.73 -7.29 -2.31
N GLU A 166 -6.63 -8.49 -1.74
CA GLU A 166 -6.21 -9.70 -2.44
C GLU A 166 -7.11 -10.02 -3.62
N ARG A 167 -8.43 -10.04 -3.42
CA ARG A 167 -9.42 -10.25 -4.50
C ARG A 167 -9.28 -9.23 -5.62
N ARG A 168 -9.05 -7.94 -5.30
CA ARG A 168 -8.81 -6.91 -6.31
C ARG A 168 -7.53 -7.18 -7.12
N ARG A 169 -6.44 -7.53 -6.44
CA ARG A 169 -5.17 -7.87 -7.11
C ARG A 169 -5.31 -9.10 -8.01
N ALA A 170 -6.00 -10.14 -7.55
CA ALA A 170 -6.26 -11.34 -8.34
C ALA A 170 -7.04 -11.02 -9.62
N ARG A 171 -8.16 -10.29 -9.50
CA ARG A 171 -8.96 -9.87 -10.66
C ARG A 171 -8.18 -9.00 -11.64
N LEU A 172 -7.35 -8.09 -11.13
CA LEU A 172 -6.47 -7.28 -11.96
C LEU A 172 -5.42 -8.12 -12.68
N ALA A 173 -4.84 -9.12 -12.00
CA ALA A 173 -3.89 -10.04 -12.62
C ALA A 173 -4.54 -10.88 -13.72
N ASP A 174 -5.78 -11.36 -13.52
CA ASP A 174 -6.53 -12.10 -14.54
C ASP A 174 -6.77 -11.24 -15.79
N TYR A 175 -7.17 -9.98 -15.59
CA TYR A 175 -7.33 -9.02 -16.70
C TYR A 175 -6.02 -8.79 -17.44
N LEU A 176 -4.93 -8.49 -16.72
CA LEU A 176 -3.61 -8.25 -17.32
C LEU A 176 -3.08 -9.50 -18.03
N LEU A 177 -3.36 -10.70 -17.53
CA LEU A 177 -2.98 -11.95 -18.18
C LEU A 177 -3.70 -12.13 -19.53
N GLY A 178 -5.00 -11.84 -19.58
CA GLY A 178 -5.75 -11.83 -20.84
C GLY A 178 -5.17 -10.83 -21.83
N LEU A 179 -4.89 -9.61 -21.36
CA LEU A 179 -4.31 -8.53 -22.16
C LEU A 179 -2.92 -8.90 -22.72
N PHE A 180 -2.03 -9.45 -21.89
CA PHE A 180 -0.69 -9.87 -22.30
C PHE A 180 -0.72 -10.99 -23.34
N LYS A 181 -1.68 -11.93 -23.25
CA LYS A 181 -1.89 -12.95 -24.28
C LYS A 181 -2.33 -12.35 -25.63
N GLU A 182 -3.16 -11.32 -25.64
CA GLU A 182 -3.52 -10.63 -26.89
C GLU A 182 -2.34 -9.83 -27.47
N ILE A 183 -1.45 -9.32 -26.62
CA ILE A 183 -0.21 -8.67 -27.03
C ILE A 183 0.77 -9.68 -27.65
N ASP A 184 0.91 -10.86 -27.05
CA ASP A 184 1.73 -11.95 -27.62
C ASP A 184 1.26 -12.34 -29.04
N ARG A 185 -0.05 -12.21 -29.31
CA ARG A 185 -0.66 -12.44 -30.62
C ARG A 185 -0.55 -11.24 -31.57
N GLY A 186 0.04 -10.12 -31.12
CA GLY A 186 0.17 -8.89 -31.91
C GLY A 186 -1.14 -8.12 -32.14
N ARG A 187 -2.21 -8.41 -31.39
CA ARG A 187 -3.54 -7.81 -31.61
C ARG A 187 -3.73 -6.46 -30.94
N ILE A 188 -3.01 -6.20 -29.85
CA ILE A 188 -3.17 -4.98 -29.05
C ILE A 188 -1.84 -4.24 -28.99
N ALA A 189 -1.84 -3.01 -29.49
CA ALA A 189 -0.72 -2.08 -29.37
C ALA A 189 -0.81 -1.22 -28.09
N VAL A 190 -1.99 -0.69 -27.82
CA VAL A 190 -2.28 0.25 -26.72
C VAL A 190 -3.72 -0.02 -26.27
N VAL A 191 -3.99 0.12 -24.97
CA VAL A 191 -5.36 0.07 -24.43
C VAL A 191 -5.94 1.48 -24.38
N ASP A 192 -7.11 1.65 -24.98
CA ASP A 192 -7.84 2.91 -25.02
C ASP A 192 -8.62 3.15 -23.70
N PRO A 193 -8.70 4.40 -23.19
CA PRO A 193 -9.55 4.75 -22.04
C PRO A 193 -11.01 4.26 -22.12
N ASP A 194 -11.57 4.15 -23.32
CA ASP A 194 -12.97 3.79 -23.56
C ASP A 194 -13.18 2.27 -23.75
N ASP A 195 -12.12 1.45 -23.66
CA ASP A 195 -12.23 -0.01 -23.71
C ASP A 195 -13.11 -0.53 -22.55
N PRO A 196 -14.20 -1.30 -22.83
CA PRO A 196 -15.09 -1.81 -21.80
C PRO A 196 -14.40 -2.63 -20.70
N SER A 197 -13.37 -3.38 -21.07
CA SER A 197 -12.57 -4.19 -20.15
C SER A 197 -11.69 -3.31 -19.26
N LEU A 198 -11.20 -2.18 -19.79
CA LEU A 198 -10.46 -1.20 -19.02
C LEU A 198 -11.36 -0.45 -18.03
N LEU A 199 -12.60 -0.12 -18.38
CA LEU A 199 -13.54 0.54 -17.46
C LEU A 199 -13.76 -0.28 -16.18
N SER A 200 -13.84 -1.62 -16.30
CA SER A 200 -13.91 -2.53 -15.16
C SER A 200 -12.62 -2.50 -14.32
N THR A 201 -11.46 -2.46 -14.98
CA THR A 201 -10.16 -2.30 -14.32
C THR A 201 -10.00 -0.96 -13.62
N ALA A 202 -10.54 0.12 -14.19
CA ALA A 202 -10.51 1.46 -13.61
C ALA A 202 -11.26 1.50 -12.27
N ASP A 203 -12.42 0.82 -12.16
CA ASP A 203 -13.13 0.66 -10.88
C ASP A 203 -12.31 -0.16 -9.87
N LEU A 204 -11.65 -1.25 -10.30
CA LEU A 204 -10.76 -2.02 -9.41
C LEU A 204 -9.64 -1.15 -8.82
N LEU A 205 -9.06 -0.28 -9.64
CA LEU A 205 -7.98 0.63 -9.26
C LEU A 205 -8.47 1.87 -8.49
N HIS A 206 -9.78 2.13 -8.41
CA HIS A 206 -10.36 3.38 -7.88
C HIS A 206 -9.79 4.63 -8.57
N ARG A 207 -9.63 4.60 -9.89
CA ARG A 207 -9.06 5.71 -10.68
C ARG A 207 -9.89 5.99 -11.93
N PRO A 208 -9.84 7.23 -12.47
CA PRO A 208 -10.44 7.53 -13.77
C PRO A 208 -9.87 6.62 -14.86
N ALA A 209 -10.69 6.29 -15.87
CA ALA A 209 -10.30 5.40 -16.97
C ALA A 209 -9.04 5.88 -17.70
N SER A 210 -8.90 7.19 -17.92
CA SER A 210 -7.71 7.79 -18.53
C SER A 210 -6.42 7.63 -17.72
N VAL A 211 -6.51 7.52 -16.38
CA VAL A 211 -5.36 7.23 -15.50
C VAL A 211 -5.07 5.74 -15.52
N ALA A 212 -6.12 4.90 -15.45
CA ALA A 212 -6.00 3.45 -15.54
C ALA A 212 -5.35 3.02 -16.86
N ALA A 213 -5.77 3.59 -17.99
CA ALA A 213 -5.19 3.36 -19.31
C ALA A 213 -3.68 3.59 -19.31
N ARG A 214 -3.23 4.75 -18.80
CA ARG A 214 -1.80 5.10 -18.75
C ARG A 214 -0.99 4.16 -17.88
N LEU A 215 -1.52 3.77 -16.71
CA LEU A 215 -0.88 2.79 -15.83
C LEU A 215 -0.81 1.40 -16.48
N VAL A 216 -1.88 0.95 -17.14
CA VAL A 216 -1.89 -0.35 -17.83
C VAL A 216 -0.93 -0.34 -19.02
N ASN A 217 -0.91 0.73 -19.82
CA ASN A 217 0.02 0.89 -20.93
C ASN A 217 1.49 0.97 -20.49
N HIS A 218 1.75 1.51 -19.29
CA HIS A 218 3.07 1.44 -18.66
C HIS A 218 3.50 -0.01 -18.41
N GLU A 219 2.62 -0.83 -17.84
CA GLU A 219 2.88 -2.25 -17.60
C GLU A 219 3.02 -3.04 -18.92
N ILE A 220 2.22 -2.73 -19.95
CA ILE A 220 2.37 -3.32 -21.30
C ILE A 220 3.77 -3.05 -21.86
N SER A 221 4.26 -1.82 -21.71
CA SER A 221 5.60 -1.44 -22.19
C SER A 221 6.69 -2.24 -21.45
N GLY A 222 6.52 -2.43 -20.13
CA GLY A 222 7.40 -3.29 -19.34
C GLY A 222 7.36 -4.75 -19.80
N TYR A 223 6.17 -5.28 -20.08
CA TYR A 223 5.98 -6.65 -20.58
C TYR A 223 6.66 -6.87 -21.95
N ARG A 224 6.49 -5.94 -22.90
CA ARG A 224 7.16 -6.00 -24.21
C ARG A 224 8.67 -5.97 -24.09
N GLN A 225 9.20 -5.17 -23.17
CA GLN A 225 10.63 -5.14 -22.90
C GLN A 225 11.13 -6.51 -22.39
N LEU A 226 10.37 -7.20 -21.52
CA LEU A 226 10.71 -8.56 -21.09
C LEU A 226 10.72 -9.55 -22.26
N MET A 227 9.73 -9.48 -23.17
CA MET A 227 9.70 -10.33 -24.36
C MET A 227 10.93 -10.10 -25.24
N LYS A 228 11.26 -8.83 -25.51
CA LYS A 228 12.45 -8.46 -26.28
C LYS A 228 13.74 -8.98 -25.65
N GLU A 229 13.87 -8.84 -24.33
CA GLU A 229 15.03 -9.35 -23.57
C GLU A 229 15.14 -10.87 -23.62
N ARG A 230 14.00 -11.58 -23.52
CA ARG A 230 13.95 -13.04 -23.69
C ARG A 230 14.40 -13.44 -25.09
N ASP A 231 13.89 -12.78 -26.13
CA ASP A 231 14.16 -13.14 -27.52
C ASP A 231 15.64 -12.88 -27.86
N LEU A 232 16.22 -11.77 -27.39
CA LEU A 232 17.65 -11.52 -27.48
C LEU A 232 18.46 -12.62 -26.76
N ALA A 233 18.07 -13.01 -25.54
CA ALA A 233 18.75 -14.07 -24.81
C ALA A 233 18.68 -15.44 -25.50
N LYS A 234 17.59 -15.72 -26.24
CA LYS A 234 17.45 -16.94 -27.07
C LYS A 234 18.43 -16.92 -28.24
N VAL A 235 18.55 -15.80 -28.93
CA VAL A 235 19.55 -15.62 -29.99
C VAL A 235 20.96 -15.83 -29.43
N GLU A 236 21.30 -15.19 -28.30
CA GLU A 236 22.63 -15.38 -27.69
C GLU A 236 22.90 -16.85 -27.29
N LEU A 237 21.86 -17.59 -26.86
CA LEU A 237 21.95 -19.02 -26.55
C LEU A 237 22.27 -19.85 -27.80
N GLU A 238 21.60 -19.58 -28.92
CA GLU A 238 21.83 -20.25 -30.21
C GLU A 238 23.26 -20.03 -30.72
N TYR A 239 23.83 -18.84 -30.50
CA TYR A 239 25.20 -18.49 -30.90
C TYR A 239 26.26 -18.76 -29.82
N ALA A 240 25.98 -19.63 -28.85
CA ALA A 240 26.92 -19.89 -27.76
C ALA A 240 28.17 -20.68 -28.23
N PRO A 241 29.41 -20.20 -27.94
CA PRO A 241 30.64 -20.81 -28.46
C PRO A 241 31.03 -22.13 -27.77
N SER A 242 30.41 -22.47 -26.63
CA SER A 242 30.71 -23.69 -25.88
C SER A 242 29.51 -24.13 -25.05
N GLY A 243 29.48 -25.42 -24.68
CA GLY A 243 28.40 -25.97 -23.84
C GLY A 243 28.27 -25.30 -22.46
N ARG A 244 29.40 -24.90 -21.85
CA ARG A 244 29.37 -24.13 -20.59
C ARG A 244 28.72 -22.75 -20.80
N SER A 245 29.06 -22.08 -21.90
CA SER A 245 28.48 -20.77 -22.24
C SER A 245 26.98 -20.89 -22.56
N ALA A 246 26.58 -21.95 -23.28
CA ALA A 246 25.19 -22.27 -23.56
C ALA A 246 24.40 -22.49 -22.26
N HIS A 247 24.93 -23.25 -21.31
CA HIS A 247 24.27 -23.47 -20.01
C HIS A 247 24.03 -22.18 -19.20
N VAL A 248 25.00 -21.26 -19.23
CA VAL A 248 24.83 -19.95 -18.57
C VAL A 248 23.72 -19.14 -19.24
N ARG A 249 23.65 -19.13 -20.58
CA ARG A 249 22.62 -18.40 -21.33
C ARG A 249 21.23 -19.04 -21.21
N ASP A 250 21.15 -20.37 -21.16
CA ASP A 250 19.90 -21.10 -20.92
C ASP A 250 19.27 -20.66 -19.58
N ARG A 251 20.07 -20.51 -18.52
CA ARG A 251 19.58 -19.96 -17.24
C ARG A 251 19.01 -18.55 -17.38
N VAL A 252 19.60 -17.71 -18.24
CA VAL A 252 19.09 -16.35 -18.50
C VAL A 252 17.75 -16.40 -19.24
N VAL A 253 17.62 -17.25 -20.26
CA VAL A 253 16.36 -17.47 -20.99
C VAL A 253 15.26 -17.93 -20.04
N ARG A 254 15.51 -18.98 -19.24
CA ARG A 254 14.55 -19.49 -18.25
C ARG A 254 14.11 -18.43 -17.25
N LYS A 255 15.05 -17.60 -16.77
CA LYS A 255 14.75 -16.49 -15.87
C LYS A 255 13.80 -15.47 -16.52
N TYR A 256 13.96 -15.16 -17.80
CA TYR A 256 13.02 -14.27 -18.50
C TYR A 256 11.66 -14.94 -18.74
N GLU A 257 11.63 -16.24 -19.07
CA GLU A 257 10.39 -17.00 -19.22
C GLU A 257 9.59 -17.06 -17.90
N GLU A 258 10.25 -17.29 -16.77
CA GLU A 258 9.64 -17.21 -15.44
C GLU A 258 9.07 -15.80 -15.14
N ARG A 259 9.84 -14.75 -15.46
CA ARG A 259 9.38 -13.35 -15.28
C ARG A 259 8.18 -13.01 -16.16
N ILE A 260 8.15 -13.52 -17.40
CA ILE A 260 7.02 -13.35 -18.33
C ILE A 260 5.80 -14.10 -17.80
N ALA A 261 5.96 -15.33 -17.34
CA ALA A 261 4.88 -16.13 -16.77
C ALA A 261 4.24 -15.46 -15.53
N LEU A 262 5.04 -14.76 -14.72
CA LEU A 262 4.58 -14.03 -13.53
C LEU A 262 4.26 -12.56 -13.77
N ALA A 263 4.41 -12.05 -15.00
CA ALA A 263 4.34 -10.62 -15.28
C ALA A 263 3.00 -10.02 -14.88
N ALA A 264 1.88 -10.66 -15.23
CA ALA A 264 0.55 -10.15 -14.91
C ALA A 264 0.31 -10.02 -13.39
N VAL A 265 0.75 -11.02 -12.61
CA VAL A 265 0.65 -11.00 -11.14
C VAL A 265 1.53 -9.89 -10.57
N HIS A 266 2.77 -9.76 -11.03
CA HIS A 266 3.70 -8.73 -10.58
C HIS A 266 3.22 -7.31 -10.92
N SER A 267 2.68 -7.10 -12.12
CA SER A 267 2.09 -5.84 -12.54
C SER A 267 0.87 -5.48 -11.68
N ALA A 268 -0.03 -6.43 -11.42
CA ALA A 268 -1.18 -6.19 -10.54
C ALA A 268 -0.75 -5.82 -9.11
N GLN A 269 0.26 -6.51 -8.56
CA GLN A 269 0.83 -6.19 -7.25
C GLN A 269 1.48 -4.80 -7.25
N THR A 270 2.24 -4.48 -8.30
CA THR A 270 2.94 -3.19 -8.45
C THR A 270 1.94 -2.05 -8.52
N LEU A 271 0.93 -2.14 -9.37
CA LEU A 271 -0.10 -1.11 -9.52
C LEU A 271 -0.91 -0.91 -8.23
N CYS A 272 -1.41 -1.98 -7.62
CA CYS A 272 -2.18 -1.87 -6.38
C CYS A 272 -1.33 -1.38 -5.20
N GLY A 273 -0.08 -1.85 -5.07
CA GLY A 273 0.85 -1.40 -4.03
C GLY A 273 1.24 0.07 -4.22
N PHE A 274 1.59 0.45 -5.44
CA PHE A 274 1.90 1.83 -5.80
C PHE A 274 0.73 2.77 -5.48
N LEU A 275 -0.49 2.46 -5.93
CA LEU A 275 -1.66 3.32 -5.69
C LEU A 275 -2.03 3.44 -4.21
N MET A 276 -1.69 2.45 -3.39
CA MET A 276 -1.88 2.47 -1.94
C MET A 276 -0.88 3.41 -1.25
N GLU A 277 0.31 3.60 -1.82
CA GLU A 277 1.38 4.42 -1.27
C GLU A 277 1.60 5.73 -2.06
N ALA A 278 0.78 5.98 -3.08
CA ALA A 278 0.97 7.08 -4.00
C ALA A 278 0.78 8.42 -3.29
N MET A 279 1.83 9.23 -3.31
CA MET A 279 1.79 10.60 -2.82
C MET A 279 0.81 11.45 -3.65
N PRO A 280 0.11 12.42 -3.04
CA PRO A 280 -0.61 13.46 -3.77
C PRO A 280 0.32 14.21 -4.73
N ALA A 281 -0.27 14.78 -5.80
CA ALA A 281 0.46 15.51 -6.82
C ALA A 281 1.36 16.63 -6.26
N ARG A 282 0.93 17.29 -5.17
CA ARG A 282 1.70 18.35 -4.49
C ARG A 282 2.98 17.80 -3.85
N GLN A 283 2.89 16.70 -3.10
CA GLN A 283 4.05 16.05 -2.49
C GLN A 283 5.02 15.49 -3.54
N TRP A 284 4.49 14.85 -4.60
CA TRP A 284 5.33 14.38 -5.69
C TRP A 284 6.07 15.54 -6.41
N ARG A 285 5.38 16.65 -6.69
CA ARG A 285 6.02 17.86 -7.24
C ARG A 285 7.16 18.37 -6.38
N MET A 286 6.95 18.42 -5.06
CA MET A 286 8.00 18.83 -4.13
C MET A 286 9.19 17.86 -4.18
N LEU A 287 8.93 16.55 -4.16
CA LEU A 287 9.99 15.55 -4.21
C LEU A 287 10.80 15.63 -5.51
N VAL A 288 10.15 15.89 -6.65
CA VAL A 288 10.80 16.15 -7.93
C VAL A 288 11.60 17.45 -7.90
N ALA A 289 11.07 18.52 -7.27
CA ALA A 289 11.81 19.78 -7.15
C ALA A 289 13.10 19.60 -6.33
N VAL A 290 13.03 18.87 -5.21
CA VAL A 290 14.20 18.51 -4.40
C VAL A 290 15.17 17.64 -5.22
N ALA A 291 14.68 16.65 -5.98
CA ALA A 291 15.52 15.86 -6.88
C ALA A 291 16.23 16.73 -7.94
N ASN A 292 15.51 17.65 -8.57
CA ASN A 292 16.07 18.46 -9.65
C ASN A 292 17.08 19.51 -9.12
N ALA A 293 17.00 19.85 -7.84
CA ALA A 293 17.98 20.71 -7.19
C ALA A 293 19.36 20.03 -7.02
N GLY A 294 19.43 18.69 -7.09
CA GLY A 294 20.70 17.96 -7.03
C GLY A 294 21.33 17.98 -5.64
N ALA A 295 22.67 17.82 -5.60
CA ALA A 295 23.43 17.87 -4.35
C ALA A 295 23.32 19.21 -3.60
N GLY A 296 23.06 20.30 -4.33
CA GLY A 296 22.87 21.64 -3.77
C GLY A 296 21.64 21.77 -2.88
N GLY A 297 20.66 20.86 -3.01
CA GLY A 297 19.41 20.90 -2.28
C GLY A 297 18.47 22.03 -2.71
N LEU A 298 17.20 21.93 -2.32
CA LEU A 298 16.19 22.95 -2.61
C LEU A 298 16.17 23.99 -1.49
N PRO A 299 16.55 25.26 -1.75
CA PRO A 299 16.48 26.31 -0.74
C PRO A 299 15.02 26.72 -0.53
N VAL A 300 14.55 26.75 0.72
CA VAL A 300 13.26 27.35 1.05
C VAL A 300 13.44 28.84 1.26
N LYS A 301 13.62 29.56 0.15
CA LYS A 301 13.28 30.98 0.15
C LYS A 301 11.75 31.10 0.22
N ARG A 302 11.23 32.23 0.72
CA ARG A 302 9.80 32.61 0.87
C ARG A 302 8.88 32.41 -0.37
N GLN A 303 9.38 31.84 -1.47
CA GLN A 303 8.64 31.55 -2.71
C GLN A 303 7.74 30.31 -2.63
N LEU A 304 7.89 29.47 -1.61
CA LEU A 304 6.89 28.47 -1.25
C LEU A 304 6.01 29.08 -0.17
N GLU A 305 4.71 29.22 -0.43
CA GLU A 305 3.74 29.73 0.55
C GLU A 305 3.96 29.03 1.90
N PRO A 306 4.15 29.76 3.03
CA PRO A 306 4.54 29.17 4.32
C PRO A 306 3.63 28.04 4.82
N SER A 307 2.34 28.09 4.46
CA SER A 307 1.37 27.02 4.74
C SER A 307 1.58 25.77 3.86
N GLU A 308 2.14 25.92 2.66
CA GLU A 308 2.43 24.82 1.75
C GLU A 308 3.72 24.08 2.09
N THR A 309 4.67 24.69 2.79
CA THR A 309 5.96 24.06 3.08
C THR A 309 5.93 23.29 4.39
N VAL A 310 5.55 23.89 5.52
CA VAL A 310 5.70 23.19 6.81
C VAL A 310 4.71 22.05 6.97
N GLU A 311 3.43 22.21 6.61
CA GLU A 311 2.43 21.14 6.72
C GLU A 311 2.64 20.01 5.68
N THR A 312 2.99 20.37 4.43
CA THR A 312 3.28 19.37 3.39
C THR A 312 4.57 18.60 3.66
N LEU A 313 5.59 19.26 4.22
CA LEU A 313 6.84 18.60 4.60
C LEU A 313 6.68 17.77 5.88
N ALA A 314 5.95 18.26 6.88
CA ALA A 314 5.66 17.55 8.14
C ALA A 314 4.70 16.37 7.96
N SER A 315 4.02 16.29 6.82
CA SER A 315 3.29 15.11 6.40
C SER A 315 4.25 13.90 6.42
N LEU A 316 4.05 13.00 7.39
CA LEU A 316 5.07 12.06 7.89
C LEU A 316 5.64 11.05 6.85
N ALA A 317 5.10 11.02 5.62
CA ALA A 317 5.68 10.27 4.51
C ALA A 317 6.81 11.04 3.80
N PHE A 318 6.76 12.37 3.76
CA PHE A 318 7.72 13.21 3.05
C PHE A 318 9.07 13.30 3.78
N LEU A 319 9.06 13.46 5.11
CA LEU A 319 10.30 13.51 5.92
C LEU A 319 11.13 12.23 5.84
N ALA A 320 10.53 11.08 5.56
CA ALA A 320 11.27 9.83 5.36
C ALA A 320 12.15 9.85 4.08
N HIS A 321 11.91 10.81 3.19
CA HIS A 321 12.57 10.94 1.89
C HIS A 321 13.46 12.17 1.78
N VAL A 322 13.40 13.09 2.74
CA VAL A 322 14.12 14.36 2.69
C VAL A 322 14.83 14.64 4.02
N GLU A 323 16.08 15.05 3.95
CA GLU A 323 16.88 15.57 5.05
C GLU A 323 16.93 17.10 4.99
N MET A 324 16.90 17.72 6.17
CA MET A 324 16.95 19.17 6.32
C MET A 324 18.35 19.57 6.80
N THR A 325 19.00 20.48 6.09
CA THR A 325 20.30 21.04 6.49
C THR A 325 20.14 22.54 6.73
N GLN A 326 20.48 22.98 7.94
CA GLN A 326 20.59 24.40 8.28
C GLN A 326 21.99 24.88 7.91
N ARG A 327 22.09 25.91 7.04
CA ARG A 327 23.37 26.57 6.75
C ARG A 327 23.65 27.66 7.79
N ALA A 328 24.92 28.03 7.92
CA ALA A 328 25.40 29.08 8.84
C ALA A 328 24.81 30.47 8.54
N GLU A 329 24.23 30.69 7.36
CA GLU A 329 23.42 31.88 7.09
C GLU A 329 22.09 31.80 7.87
N PRO A 330 21.79 32.81 8.71
CA PRO A 330 20.57 32.81 9.49
C PRO A 330 19.37 32.83 8.54
N GLN A 331 18.58 31.75 8.53
CA GLN A 331 17.30 31.53 7.82
C GLN A 331 17.34 30.72 6.50
N ALA A 332 18.48 30.22 6.03
CA ALA A 332 18.50 29.37 4.82
C ALA A 332 18.37 27.87 5.18
N VAL A 333 17.13 27.37 5.27
CA VAL A 333 16.85 25.93 5.34
C VAL A 333 16.94 25.33 3.93
N THR A 334 17.76 24.29 3.78
CA THR A 334 17.90 23.55 2.51
C THR A 334 17.42 22.12 2.69
N TYR A 335 16.67 21.61 1.72
CA TYR A 335 16.17 20.24 1.71
C TYR A 335 16.94 19.38 0.70
N HIS A 336 17.33 18.19 1.12
CA HIS A 336 18.07 17.22 0.31
C HIS A 336 17.31 15.89 0.28
N LEU A 337 17.33 15.17 -0.85
CA LEU A 337 16.81 13.81 -0.85
C LEU A 337 17.71 12.90 -0.03
N THR A 338 17.12 12.10 0.86
CA THR A 338 17.85 11.00 1.48
C THR A 338 18.17 9.93 0.43
N PRO A 339 19.15 9.03 0.66
CA PRO A 339 19.39 7.90 -0.24
C PRO A 339 18.14 7.05 -0.48
N ARG A 340 17.26 6.95 0.52
CA ARG A 340 15.96 6.27 0.39
C ARG A 340 15.01 7.06 -0.51
N GLY A 341 14.89 8.37 -0.32
CA GLY A 341 14.10 9.25 -1.19
C GLY A 341 14.52 9.14 -2.64
N MET A 342 15.83 9.18 -2.91
CA MET A 342 16.40 9.01 -4.25
C MET A 342 16.00 7.67 -4.89
N ARG A 343 16.11 6.56 -4.14
CA ARG A 343 15.67 5.24 -4.63
C ARG A 343 14.18 5.22 -4.98
N VAL A 344 13.34 5.85 -4.18
CA VAL A 344 11.89 5.93 -4.44
C VAL A 344 11.61 6.72 -5.71
N VAL A 345 12.20 7.91 -5.87
CA VAL A 345 12.04 8.73 -7.08
C VAL A 345 12.49 7.95 -8.32
N ARG A 346 13.69 7.35 -8.29
CA ARG A 346 14.22 6.56 -9.42
C ARG A 346 13.34 5.36 -9.76
N LYS A 347 12.79 4.68 -8.75
CA LYS A 347 11.96 3.48 -8.95
C LYS A 347 10.55 3.81 -9.47
N GLN A 348 9.94 4.90 -9.00
CA GLN A 348 8.50 5.13 -9.17
C GLN A 348 8.14 6.27 -10.13
N TRP A 349 9.09 7.08 -10.61
CA TRP A 349 8.76 8.29 -11.36
C TRP A 349 7.88 8.05 -12.60
N ARG A 350 8.08 6.93 -13.32
CA ARG A 350 7.25 6.59 -14.50
C ARG A 350 5.79 6.31 -14.15
N LEU A 351 5.55 5.69 -12.99
CA LEU A 351 4.20 5.47 -12.49
C LEU A 351 3.56 6.80 -12.03
N TYR A 352 4.34 7.70 -11.45
CA TYR A 352 3.86 9.04 -11.12
C TYR A 352 3.59 9.91 -12.35
N GLU A 353 4.34 9.77 -13.44
CA GLU A 353 4.04 10.42 -14.73
C GLU A 353 2.68 9.95 -15.28
N CYS A 354 2.36 8.66 -15.10
CA CYS A 354 1.04 8.13 -15.40
C CYS A 354 -0.06 8.70 -14.49
N LEU A 355 0.21 9.01 -13.22
CA LEU A 355 -0.77 9.66 -12.35
C LEU A 355 -0.92 11.16 -12.64
N TYR A 356 0.21 11.85 -12.84
CA TYR A 356 0.31 13.31 -12.84
C TYR A 356 1.11 13.78 -14.06
N PRO A 357 0.51 13.75 -15.27
CA PRO A 357 1.23 14.04 -16.51
C PRO A 357 1.73 15.49 -16.60
N SER A 358 1.12 16.40 -15.82
CA SER A 358 1.51 17.80 -15.77
C SER A 358 2.69 18.07 -14.83
N VAL A 359 3.14 17.09 -14.06
CA VAL A 359 4.28 17.22 -13.16
C VAL A 359 5.55 16.96 -13.93
N ARG A 360 6.56 17.83 -13.78
CA ARG A 360 7.85 17.70 -14.46
C ARG A 360 8.50 16.34 -14.13
N THR A 361 9.23 15.80 -15.09
CA THR A 361 10.04 14.59 -14.91
C THR A 361 11.28 14.88 -14.06
N PRO A 362 11.66 14.00 -13.12
CA PRO A 362 12.89 14.18 -12.35
C PRO A 362 14.12 14.03 -13.25
N THR A 363 15.09 14.93 -13.09
CA THR A 363 16.38 14.94 -13.78
C THR A 363 17.46 14.41 -12.86
N PHE A 364 18.04 13.24 -13.17
CA PHE A 364 18.99 12.56 -12.28
C PHE A 364 20.47 12.94 -12.51
N TYR A 365 20.78 13.69 -13.57
CA TYR A 365 22.16 14.02 -13.97
C TYR A 365 22.97 14.80 -12.91
N ARG A 366 22.31 15.40 -11.92
CA ARG A 366 22.95 16.25 -10.90
C ARG A 366 23.40 15.51 -9.63
N TYR A 367 23.19 14.20 -9.55
CA TYR A 367 23.55 13.38 -8.38
C TYR A 367 24.68 12.39 -8.63
N ASP A 368 25.14 12.26 -9.87
CA ASP A 368 26.12 11.26 -10.24
C ASP A 368 27.11 11.88 -11.24
N PRO A 369 28.17 12.54 -10.74
CA PRO A 369 29.19 13.13 -11.62
C PRO A 369 29.96 12.08 -12.42
N ASP A 370 29.90 10.80 -12.00
CA ASP A 370 30.63 9.68 -12.61
C ASP A 370 29.77 8.85 -13.58
N LEU A 371 28.45 9.12 -13.71
CA LEU A 371 27.65 8.52 -14.78
C LEU A 371 28.02 9.21 -16.10
N PRO A 372 28.70 8.52 -17.04
CA PRO A 372 29.06 9.11 -18.32
C PRO A 372 27.78 9.60 -18.99
N ASN A 373 27.77 10.85 -19.46
CA ASN A 373 26.70 11.52 -20.19
C ASN A 373 25.86 10.54 -21.03
N SER A 374 24.87 9.91 -20.40
CA SER A 374 24.01 8.94 -21.07
C SER A 374 23.04 9.79 -21.88
N ARG A 375 23.45 9.99 -23.13
CA ARG A 375 22.75 10.62 -24.25
C ARG A 375 21.30 10.95 -23.90
N ALA A 376 21.10 12.19 -23.47
CA ALA A 376 19.82 12.86 -23.60
C ALA A 376 19.45 12.86 -25.10
N GLY A 377 18.68 11.88 -25.54
CA GLY A 377 18.40 11.72 -26.97
C GLY A 377 17.54 10.53 -27.41
N ASN A 378 16.91 9.77 -26.51
CA ASN A 378 15.99 8.71 -26.95
C ASN A 378 14.75 8.52 -26.06
N THR A 379 14.28 9.58 -25.40
CA THR A 379 13.05 9.56 -24.56
C THR A 379 11.91 10.40 -25.16
N LEU A 380 11.93 10.66 -26.47
CA LEU A 380 10.88 11.40 -27.16
C LEU A 380 10.68 10.84 -28.58
N ALA A 381 9.96 9.72 -28.71
CA ALA A 381 9.41 9.26 -30.01
C ALA A 381 8.29 8.19 -29.94
N LEU A 382 7.78 7.78 -28.78
CA LEU A 382 6.74 6.73 -28.72
C LEU A 382 5.42 7.13 -28.06
N PHE A 383 5.26 8.40 -27.69
CA PHE A 383 3.97 8.95 -27.25
C PHE A 383 3.83 10.40 -27.69
N THR A 384 3.71 10.62 -29.00
CA THR A 384 2.95 11.76 -29.51
C THR A 384 1.47 11.43 -29.28
N ALA A 385 0.79 12.24 -28.48
CA ALA A 385 -0.68 12.22 -28.43
C ALA A 385 -1.23 12.43 -29.85
N PRO A 386 -2.32 11.76 -30.27
CA PRO A 386 -2.98 12.12 -31.51
C PRO A 386 -3.39 13.60 -31.43
N ASP A 387 -3.06 14.32 -32.49
CA ASP A 387 -3.27 15.75 -32.65
C ASP A 387 -4.72 16.16 -32.35
N ARG A 388 -4.83 17.38 -31.85
CA ARG A 388 -6.07 18.10 -31.62
C ARG A 388 -6.95 18.08 -32.87
N PHE A 389 -8.23 17.83 -32.67
CA PHE A 389 -9.29 18.03 -33.66
C PHE A 389 -9.13 19.38 -34.40
N PRO A 390 -9.32 19.44 -35.73
CA PRO A 390 -9.40 20.71 -36.44
C PRO A 390 -10.65 21.49 -35.98
N PRO A 391 -10.62 22.83 -35.99
CA PRO A 391 -11.81 23.63 -35.72
C PRO A 391 -12.86 23.39 -36.80
N SER A 392 -14.11 23.33 -36.39
CA SER A 392 -15.28 23.33 -37.27
C SER A 392 -15.31 24.67 -38.00
N GLU A 393 -15.24 24.64 -39.34
CA GLU A 393 -15.56 25.82 -40.15
C GLU A 393 -17.07 26.09 -40.08
N GLN A 394 -17.41 27.35 -39.83
CA GLN A 394 -18.70 27.96 -40.18
C GLN A 394 -18.55 28.66 -41.53
#